data_AF-A0A1A8A1E2-F1
#
_entry.id   AF-A0A1A8A1E2-F1
#
_cell.length_a   1.000
_cell.length_b   1.000
_cell.length_c   1.000
_cell.angle_alpha   90.00
_cell.angle_beta   90.00
_cell.angle_gamma   90.00
#
_symmetry.space_group_name_H-M   'P 1'
#
loop_
_entity.id
_entity.type
_entity.pdbx_description
1 polymer ?
#
loop_
_entity_poly.entity_id
_entity_poly.type
_entity_poly.pdbx_seq_one_letter_code
_entity_poly.pdbx_strand_id
1 'polypeptide(L)'
;AGLPEEVQAGSVVVKVHYTFSIALSVPLDTPYHQMKELIAQKLGQPGSLLRFRCKQHGARVLTPLNEEAEASFTVQEVAEAGRLTLWCQKEDPLANRTILYQMVAIYNYGGQGPEDLEFSEGDTIDVLGQVNDEWLEGHCAGNIGIFPSCFAYRENQGTIQDPVY
;
A
#
# COMPACT_ATOMS: atom_id res chain seq x y z
N ALA A 1 -18.54 -47.13 -4.57
CA ALA A 1 -17.54 -46.06 -4.71
C ALA A 1 -18.20 -44.92 -5.46
N GLY A 2 -18.79 -43.97 -4.74
CA GLY A 2 -19.31 -42.74 -5.35
C GLY A 2 -18.13 -41.79 -5.51
N LEU A 3 -17.83 -41.40 -6.75
CA LEU A 3 -17.02 -40.23 -7.02
C LEU A 3 -17.77 -39.02 -6.44
N PRO A 4 -17.14 -38.15 -5.65
CA PRO A 4 -17.79 -36.90 -5.28
C PRO A 4 -17.95 -36.06 -6.55
N GLU A 5 -19.17 -35.60 -6.77
CA GLU A 5 -19.53 -34.64 -7.80
C GLU A 5 -18.50 -33.51 -7.85
N GLU A 6 -17.86 -33.34 -9.01
CA GLU A 6 -17.09 -32.14 -9.31
C GLU A 6 -18.05 -30.96 -9.18
N VAL A 7 -18.02 -30.30 -8.01
CA VAL A 7 -18.64 -29.01 -7.81
C VAL A 7 -18.09 -28.12 -8.90
N GLN A 8 -18.93 -27.81 -9.88
CA GLN A 8 -18.58 -26.92 -10.97
C GLN A 8 -18.24 -25.58 -10.33
N ALA A 9 -16.94 -25.35 -10.12
CA ALA A 9 -16.44 -24.23 -9.36
C ALA A 9 -16.78 -22.97 -10.15
N GLY A 10 -17.90 -22.34 -9.81
CA GLY A 10 -18.25 -21.07 -10.40
C GLY A 10 -17.08 -20.12 -10.16
N SER A 11 -16.68 -19.42 -11.22
CA SER A 11 -15.59 -18.45 -11.17
C SER A 11 -16.17 -17.06 -11.30
N VAL A 12 -15.53 -16.12 -10.62
CA VAL A 12 -15.86 -14.69 -10.68
C VAL A 12 -14.75 -13.98 -11.42
N VAL A 13 -15.14 -13.14 -12.37
CA VAL A 13 -14.21 -12.19 -12.99
C VAL A 13 -14.10 -10.98 -12.08
N VAL A 14 -12.96 -10.82 -11.42
CA VAL A 14 -12.62 -9.66 -10.60
C VAL A 14 -11.89 -8.66 -11.48
N LYS A 15 -12.52 -7.53 -11.75
CA LYS A 15 -11.92 -6.41 -12.47
C LYS A 15 -11.44 -5.36 -11.47
N VAL A 16 -10.14 -5.10 -11.42
CA VAL A 16 -9.53 -4.13 -10.51
C VAL A 16 -9.09 -2.90 -11.30
N HIS A 17 -9.65 -1.75 -10.94
CA HIS A 17 -9.24 -0.45 -11.43
C HIS A 17 -8.17 0.15 -10.51
N TYR A 18 -6.96 0.32 -11.01
CA TYR A 18 -5.83 0.98 -10.36
C TYR A 18 -5.29 2.10 -11.29
N THR A 19 -3.98 2.36 -11.33
CA THR A 19 -3.34 3.17 -12.40
C THR A 19 -3.52 2.54 -13.79
N PHE A 20 -3.76 1.23 -13.83
CA PHE A 20 -4.21 0.45 -14.97
C PHE A 20 -5.34 -0.49 -14.52
N SER A 21 -6.10 -1.03 -15.48
CA SER A 21 -7.18 -1.98 -15.17
C SER A 21 -6.73 -3.40 -15.44
N ILE A 22 -6.82 -4.29 -14.44
CA ILE A 22 -6.60 -5.72 -14.61
C ILE A 22 -7.91 -6.49 -14.41
N ALA A 23 -8.01 -7.66 -15.04
CA ALA A 23 -9.07 -8.62 -14.77
C ALA A 23 -8.44 -9.98 -14.45
N LEU A 24 -8.94 -10.63 -13.41
CA LEU A 24 -8.52 -11.97 -13.00
C LEU A 24 -9.75 -12.81 -12.70
N SER A 25 -9.68 -14.09 -13.06
CA SER A 25 -10.71 -15.08 -12.76
C SER A 25 -10.31 -15.81 -11.49
N VAL A 26 -11.17 -15.80 -10.47
CA VAL A 26 -10.96 -16.49 -9.20
C VAL A 26 -12.16 -17.38 -8.88
N PRO A 27 -11.97 -18.55 -8.22
CA PRO A 27 -13.09 -19.34 -7.70
C PRO A 27 -13.99 -18.53 -6.75
N LEU A 28 -15.30 -18.81 -6.74
CA LEU A 28 -16.27 -18.17 -5.84
C LEU A 28 -15.92 -18.33 -4.36
N ASP A 29 -15.34 -19.48 -4.00
CA ASP A 29 -14.92 -19.84 -2.64
C ASP A 29 -13.60 -19.18 -2.23
N THR A 30 -12.98 -18.37 -3.10
CA THR A 30 -11.71 -17.73 -2.78
C THR A 30 -11.92 -16.77 -1.60
N PRO A 31 -11.19 -16.95 -0.49
CA PRO A 31 -11.27 -16.04 0.62
C PRO A 31 -10.64 -14.70 0.25
N TYR A 32 -11.09 -13.62 0.90
CA TYR A 32 -10.60 -12.28 0.61
C TYR A 32 -9.08 -12.15 0.68
N HIS A 33 -8.41 -12.74 1.69
CA HIS A 33 -6.94 -12.67 1.80
C HIS A 33 -6.25 -13.26 0.56
N GLN A 34 -6.73 -14.41 0.07
CA GLN A 34 -6.19 -15.07 -1.10
C GLN A 34 -6.45 -14.24 -2.37
N MET A 35 -7.63 -13.63 -2.48
CA MET A 35 -7.94 -12.69 -3.57
C MET A 35 -7.05 -11.44 -3.51
N LYS A 36 -6.86 -10.85 -2.33
CA LYS A 36 -6.02 -9.67 -2.09
C LYS A 36 -4.58 -9.93 -2.47
N GLU A 37 -4.04 -11.09 -2.09
CA GLU A 37 -2.69 -11.53 -2.48
C GLU A 37 -2.55 -11.75 -3.99
N LEU A 38 -3.54 -12.37 -4.64
CA LEU A 38 -3.53 -12.55 -6.10
C LEU A 38 -3.54 -11.20 -6.85
N ILE A 39 -4.31 -10.24 -6.35
CA ILE A 39 -4.37 -8.89 -6.90
C ILE A 39 -3.04 -8.17 -6.63
N ALA A 40 -2.50 -8.27 -5.42
CA ALA A 40 -1.20 -7.71 -5.02
C ALA A 40 -0.07 -8.19 -5.94
N GLN A 41 0.01 -9.50 -6.18
CA GLN A 41 0.98 -10.09 -7.10
C GLN A 41 0.81 -9.59 -8.53
N LYS A 42 -0.43 -9.45 -9.02
CA LYS A 42 -0.70 -8.92 -10.36
C LYS A 42 -0.42 -7.42 -10.50
N LEU A 43 -0.58 -6.65 -9.42
CA LEU A 43 -0.30 -5.22 -9.39
C LEU A 43 1.17 -4.91 -9.08
N GLY A 44 1.97 -5.90 -8.65
CA GLY A 44 3.35 -5.71 -8.23
C GLY A 44 3.47 -4.81 -7.00
N GLN A 45 2.49 -4.87 -6.10
CA GLN A 45 2.45 -4.08 -4.86
C GLN A 45 2.20 -5.02 -3.68
N PRO A 46 2.73 -4.74 -2.47
CA PRO A 46 2.41 -5.54 -1.30
C PRO A 46 0.92 -5.39 -0.93
N GLY A 47 0.28 -6.50 -0.54
CA GLY A 47 -1.15 -6.52 -0.18
C GLY A 47 -1.52 -5.52 0.90
N SER A 48 -0.59 -5.18 1.80
CA SER A 48 -0.75 -4.19 2.87
C SER A 48 -0.97 -2.76 2.38
N LEU A 49 -0.56 -2.42 1.16
CA LEU A 49 -0.75 -1.08 0.59
C LEU A 49 -2.00 -0.96 -0.29
N LEU A 50 -2.72 -2.07 -0.50
CA LEU A 50 -3.89 -2.11 -1.37
C LEU A 50 -5.17 -2.02 -0.55
N ARG A 51 -5.86 -0.88 -0.68
CA ARG A 51 -7.23 -0.75 -0.19
C ARG A 51 -8.21 -0.90 -1.34
N PHE A 52 -9.05 -1.93 -1.27
CA PHE A 52 -10.08 -2.17 -2.26
C PHE A 52 -11.38 -1.50 -1.86
N ARG A 53 -12.03 -0.90 -2.84
CA ARG A 53 -13.41 -0.41 -2.74
C ARG A 53 -14.26 -1.09 -3.77
N CYS A 54 -15.45 -1.53 -3.40
CA CYS A 54 -16.43 -2.04 -4.35
C CYS A 54 -17.60 -1.08 -4.47
N LYS A 55 -18.31 -1.16 -5.59
CA LYS A 55 -19.57 -0.48 -5.80
C LYS A 55 -20.68 -1.52 -5.76
N GLN A 56 -21.46 -1.56 -4.69
CA GLN A 56 -22.63 -2.44 -4.61
C GLN A 56 -23.78 -1.89 -5.45
N HIS A 57 -24.59 -2.76 -6.06
CA HIS A 57 -25.73 -2.35 -6.88
C HIS A 57 -26.73 -1.49 -6.11
N GLY A 58 -27.04 -0.32 -6.67
CA GLY A 58 -27.84 0.72 -6.03
C GLY A 58 -27.03 1.78 -5.25
N ALA A 59 -25.76 1.53 -4.94
CA ALA A 59 -24.91 2.51 -4.28
C ALA A 59 -24.32 3.52 -5.28
N ARG A 60 -24.50 4.82 -5.02
CA ARG A 60 -23.79 5.90 -5.73
C ARG A 60 -22.35 6.09 -5.23
N VAL A 61 -21.99 5.47 -4.11
CA VAL A 61 -20.71 5.67 -3.40
C VAL A 61 -19.92 4.36 -3.38
N LEU A 62 -18.60 4.47 -3.53
CA LEU A 62 -17.66 3.36 -3.39
C LEU A 62 -17.49 3.03 -1.91
N THR A 63 -17.95 1.85 -1.50
CA THR A 63 -17.82 1.39 -0.11
C THR A 63 -16.42 0.78 0.07
N PRO A 64 -15.63 1.25 1.05
CA PRO A 64 -14.41 0.55 1.40
C PRO A 64 -14.74 -0.85 1.89
N LEU A 65 -14.01 -1.86 1.40
CA LEU A 65 -13.96 -3.14 2.09
C LEU A 65 -13.10 -2.89 3.33
N ASN A 66 -13.73 -2.67 4.48
CA ASN A 66 -13.06 -2.30 5.73
C ASN A 66 -12.52 -3.54 6.45
N GLU A 67 -11.20 -3.62 6.60
CA GLU A 67 -10.37 -3.97 7.78
C GLU A 67 -11.01 -4.96 8.78
N GLU A 68 -11.95 -4.40 9.51
CA GLU A 68 -12.61 -4.93 10.70
C GLU A 68 -13.78 -5.89 10.42
N ALA A 69 -14.29 -5.91 9.18
CA ALA A 69 -15.26 -6.88 8.69
C ALA A 69 -14.61 -7.97 7.80
N GLU A 70 -13.27 -7.98 7.67
CA GLU A 70 -12.51 -8.77 6.68
C GLU A 70 -12.27 -10.25 7.03
N ALA A 71 -12.80 -10.77 8.13
CA ALA A 71 -12.45 -12.13 8.56
C ALA A 71 -13.27 -13.27 7.93
N SER A 72 -14.34 -13.02 7.16
CA SER A 72 -15.20 -14.14 6.72
C SER A 72 -16.12 -13.89 5.51
N PHE A 73 -15.81 -12.98 4.58
CA PHE A 73 -16.59 -12.92 3.33
C PHE A 73 -15.81 -13.54 2.16
N THR A 74 -16.54 -14.26 1.31
CA THR A 74 -16.02 -14.84 0.07
C THR A 74 -16.29 -13.92 -1.11
N VAL A 75 -15.57 -14.12 -2.22
CA VAL A 75 -15.80 -13.33 -3.45
C VAL A 75 -17.24 -13.41 -3.93
N GLN A 76 -17.94 -14.51 -3.63
CA GLN A 76 -19.35 -14.71 -3.93
C GLN A 76 -20.27 -13.67 -3.29
N GLU A 77 -20.01 -13.25 -2.06
CA GLU A 77 -20.87 -12.28 -1.35
C GLU A 77 -20.80 -10.87 -1.94
N VAL A 78 -19.67 -10.55 -2.58
CA VAL A 78 -19.42 -9.23 -3.16
C VAL A 78 -19.54 -9.20 -4.68
N ALA A 79 -19.58 -10.37 -5.33
CA ALA A 79 -19.70 -10.49 -6.78
C ALA A 79 -21.16 -10.42 -7.25
N GLU A 80 -21.41 -9.60 -8.27
CA GLU A 80 -22.73 -9.45 -8.86
C GLU A 80 -22.73 -10.04 -10.26
N ALA A 81 -23.64 -10.98 -10.52
CA ALA A 81 -23.75 -11.67 -11.82
C ALA A 81 -22.43 -12.29 -12.32
N GLY A 82 -21.63 -12.87 -11.41
CA GLY A 82 -20.35 -13.49 -11.74
C GLY A 82 -19.20 -12.49 -12.01
N ARG A 83 -19.41 -11.21 -11.70
CA ARG A 83 -18.41 -10.17 -11.86
C ARG A 83 -18.29 -9.30 -10.61
N LEU A 84 -17.05 -9.08 -10.18
CA LEU A 84 -16.71 -8.13 -9.12
C LEU A 84 -15.92 -6.99 -9.74
N THR A 85 -16.30 -5.74 -9.50
CA THR A 85 -15.49 -4.58 -9.91
C THR A 85 -14.95 -3.89 -8.66
N LEU A 86 -13.63 -3.93 -8.52
CA LEU A 86 -12.88 -3.29 -7.44
C LEU A 86 -12.20 -2.02 -7.98
N TRP A 87 -12.18 -0.99 -7.15
CA TRP A 87 -11.34 0.18 -7.31
C TRP A 87 -10.29 0.11 -6.24
N CYS A 88 -9.05 -0.09 -6.66
CA CYS A 88 -7.90 0.00 -5.79
C CYS A 88 -7.44 1.46 -5.78
N GLN A 89 -7.46 2.07 -4.62
CA GLN A 89 -6.72 3.31 -4.38
C GLN A 89 -5.42 2.90 -3.69
N LYS A 90 -4.27 3.34 -4.21
CA LYS A 90 -3.06 3.35 -3.38
C LYS A 90 -3.41 4.28 -2.23
N GLU A 91 -3.47 3.77 -1.01
CA GLU A 91 -3.45 4.68 0.12
C GLU A 91 -2.15 5.46 -0.02
N ASP A 92 -2.26 6.79 -0.12
CA ASP A 92 -1.07 7.60 -0.01
C ASP A 92 -0.47 7.22 1.35
N PRO A 93 0.75 6.67 1.39
CA PRO A 93 1.29 6.14 2.63
C PRO A 93 1.53 7.27 3.65
N LEU A 94 1.38 8.54 3.24
CA LEU A 94 1.33 9.73 4.08
C LEU A 94 -0.08 10.16 4.52
N ALA A 95 -1.16 9.57 4.01
CA ALA A 95 -2.54 10.04 4.24
C ALA A 95 -2.92 10.14 5.73
N ASN A 96 -2.25 9.38 6.60
CA ASN A 96 -2.40 9.43 8.06
C ASN A 96 -1.08 9.72 8.80
N ARG A 97 0.00 10.09 8.09
CA ARG A 97 1.32 10.33 8.71
C ARG A 97 1.69 11.80 8.62
N THR A 98 2.13 12.36 9.74
CA THR A 98 2.60 13.74 9.82
C THR A 98 4.08 13.79 9.43
N ILE A 99 4.42 14.60 8.44
CA ILE A 99 5.82 14.92 8.13
C ILE A 99 6.37 15.82 9.25
N LEU A 100 7.35 15.33 10.00
CA LEU A 100 7.92 16.06 11.15
C LEU A 100 8.91 17.13 10.67
N TYR A 101 9.80 16.75 9.77
CA TYR A 101 10.80 17.62 9.12
C TYR A 101 11.37 16.92 7.89
N GLN A 102 12.09 17.67 7.05
CA GLN A 102 12.76 17.13 5.87
C GLN A 102 14.27 17.05 6.08
N MET A 103 14.89 16.05 5.47
CA MET A 103 16.34 15.89 5.41
C MET A 103 16.77 15.70 3.96
N VAL A 104 18.03 16.04 3.65
CA VAL A 104 18.63 15.82 2.35
C VAL A 104 19.66 14.70 2.49
N ALA A 105 19.54 13.68 1.64
CA ALA A 105 20.48 12.57 1.59
C ALA A 105 21.88 13.06 1.17
N ILE A 106 22.91 12.66 1.91
CA ILE A 106 24.31 12.96 1.59
C ILE A 106 25.06 11.77 1.00
N TYR A 107 24.45 10.59 1.04
CA TYR A 107 24.97 9.37 0.43
C TYR A 107 23.82 8.58 -0.16
N ASN A 108 24.13 7.75 -1.16
CA ASN A 108 23.19 6.75 -1.66
C ASN A 108 22.98 5.67 -0.59
N TYR A 109 21.73 5.27 -0.37
CA TYR A 109 21.37 4.17 0.50
C TYR A 109 20.47 3.20 -0.27
N GLY A 110 21.00 2.01 -0.57
CA GLY A 110 20.30 0.97 -1.34
C GLY A 110 19.49 0.00 -0.49
N GLY A 111 19.33 0.26 0.81
CA GLY A 111 18.69 -0.64 1.77
C GLY A 111 19.46 -1.97 1.96
N GLN A 112 19.28 -2.62 3.10
CA GLN A 112 19.88 -3.94 3.36
C GLN A 112 18.83 -5.02 3.65
N GLY A 113 17.61 -4.60 3.96
CA GLY A 113 16.46 -5.42 4.29
C GLY A 113 15.16 -4.83 3.75
N PRO A 114 14.05 -5.56 3.91
CA PRO A 114 12.75 -5.20 3.33
C PRO A 114 12.08 -3.99 3.99
N GLU A 115 12.61 -3.52 5.12
CA GLU A 115 12.08 -2.39 5.89
C GLU A 115 12.86 -1.09 5.62
N ASP A 116 13.94 -1.16 4.85
CA ASP A 116 14.81 -0.02 4.56
C ASP A 116 14.22 0.93 3.52
N LEU A 117 14.45 2.23 3.71
CA LEU A 117 14.10 3.26 2.73
C LEU A 117 15.25 3.48 1.75
N GLU A 118 15.07 3.13 0.49
CA GLU A 118 16.08 3.38 -0.54
C GLU A 118 16.02 4.83 -1.06
N PHE A 119 17.18 5.47 -1.20
CA PHE A 119 17.31 6.83 -1.75
C PHE A 119 18.71 7.11 -2.32
N SER A 120 18.83 8.15 -3.14
CA SER A 120 20.10 8.61 -3.72
C SER A 120 20.60 9.89 -3.04
N GLU A 121 21.90 10.15 -3.14
CA GLU A 121 22.49 11.43 -2.72
C GLU A 121 21.74 12.60 -3.38
N GLY A 122 21.35 13.59 -2.56
CA GLY A 122 20.57 14.74 -2.96
C GLY A 122 19.05 14.56 -2.89
N ASP A 123 18.53 13.34 -2.65
CA ASP A 123 17.10 13.15 -2.45
C ASP A 123 16.60 13.85 -1.17
N THR A 124 15.38 14.39 -1.26
CA THR A 124 14.67 14.92 -0.10
C THR A 124 13.88 13.81 0.57
N ILE A 125 14.15 13.58 1.84
CA ILE A 125 13.50 12.57 2.66
C ILE A 125 12.57 13.26 3.64
N ASP A 126 11.28 12.92 3.58
CA ASP A 126 10.28 13.35 4.56
C ASP A 126 10.40 12.47 5.80
N VAL A 127 10.86 13.02 6.92
CA VAL A 127 10.99 12.27 8.17
C VAL A 127 9.63 12.16 8.86
N LEU A 128 9.21 10.92 9.12
CA LEU A 128 7.90 10.60 9.68
C LEU A 128 7.99 10.23 11.17
N GLY A 129 9.15 9.72 11.61
CA GLY A 129 9.35 9.30 12.99
C GLY A 129 10.81 8.93 13.26
N GLN A 130 11.14 8.78 14.55
CA GLN A 130 12.41 8.25 14.99
C GLN A 130 12.21 6.83 15.50
N VAL A 131 12.99 5.89 14.99
CA VAL A 131 12.94 4.48 15.41
C VAL A 131 13.83 4.28 16.63
N ASN A 132 15.05 4.81 16.58
CA ASN A 132 16.02 4.86 17.68
C ASN A 132 17.06 5.98 17.44
N ASP A 133 18.12 6.05 18.23
CA ASP A 133 19.18 7.06 18.08
C ASP A 133 19.91 7.01 16.73
N GLU A 134 20.00 5.84 16.10
CA GLU A 134 20.74 5.63 14.85
C GLU A 134 19.84 5.58 13.61
N TRP A 135 18.55 5.31 13.77
CA TRP A 135 17.61 5.03 12.67
C TRP A 135 16.37 5.95 12.71
N LEU A 136 16.06 6.51 11.54
CA LEU A 136 14.88 7.33 11.30
C LEU A 136 13.92 6.61 10.36
N GLU A 137 12.63 6.83 10.54
CA GLU A 137 11.60 6.43 9.59
C GLU A 137 11.33 7.61 8.65
N GLY A 138 11.38 7.35 7.34
CA GLY A 138 11.19 8.39 6.33
C GLY A 138 10.39 7.91 5.13
N HIS A 139 10.04 8.89 4.30
CA HIS A 139 9.41 8.70 3.01
C HIS A 139 10.25 9.37 1.92
N CYS A 140 10.51 8.63 0.85
CA CYS A 140 11.22 9.12 -0.33
C CYS A 140 10.70 8.38 -1.57
N ALA A 141 10.51 9.09 -2.67
CA ALA A 141 10.09 8.54 -3.97
C ALA A 141 8.85 7.61 -3.93
N GLY A 142 7.92 7.84 -2.99
CA GLY A 142 6.69 7.03 -2.85
C GLY A 142 6.85 5.75 -2.02
N ASN A 143 8.01 5.54 -1.40
CA ASN A 143 8.31 4.44 -0.49
C ASN A 143 8.44 4.97 0.93
N ILE A 144 8.08 4.13 1.91
CA ILE A 144 8.32 4.38 3.34
C ILE A 144 9.22 3.27 3.86
N GLY A 145 10.21 3.64 4.66
CA GLY A 145 11.08 2.71 5.33
C GLY A 145 11.96 3.40 6.36
N ILE A 146 12.88 2.65 6.93
CA ILE A 146 13.85 3.14 7.90
C ILE A 146 15.21 3.38 7.24
N PHE A 147 15.98 4.32 7.75
CA PHE A 147 17.32 4.59 7.26
C PHE A 147 18.24 5.13 8.36
N PRO A 148 19.56 4.98 8.24
CA PRO A 148 20.48 5.50 9.24
C PRO A 148 20.49 7.04 9.21
N SER A 149 20.34 7.68 10.36
CA SER A 149 20.28 9.14 10.48
C SER A 149 21.53 9.83 9.90
N CYS A 150 22.70 9.17 9.96
CA CYS A 150 23.97 9.66 9.43
C CYS A 150 24.03 9.74 7.88
N PHE A 151 23.04 9.23 7.15
CA PHE A 151 23.00 9.26 5.68
C PHE A 151 22.29 10.49 5.12
N ALA A 152 21.71 11.32 5.99
CA ALA A 152 21.06 12.55 5.59
C ALA A 152 21.36 13.67 6.61
N TYR A 153 21.20 14.92 6.21
CA TYR A 153 21.23 16.05 7.13
C TYR A 153 19.91 16.81 7.08
N ARG A 154 19.49 17.33 8.22
CA ARG A 154 18.43 18.33 8.25
C ARG A 154 19.03 19.63 7.73
N GLU A 155 18.56 20.11 6.59
CA GLU A 155 18.85 21.48 6.19
C GLU A 155 18.18 22.40 7.20
N ASN A 156 18.96 22.90 8.15
CA ASN A 156 18.51 23.96 9.04
C ASN A 156 18.17 25.12 8.12
N GLN A 157 16.87 25.47 7.99
CA GLN A 157 16.50 26.79 7.51
C GLN A 157 17.25 27.76 8.40
N GLY A 158 18.24 28.44 7.81
CA GLY A 158 19.17 29.28 8.54
C GLY A 158 18.39 30.17 9.49
N THR A 159 18.54 29.92 10.78
CA THR A 159 18.44 31.02 11.72
C THR A 159 19.55 31.96 11.28
N ILE A 160 19.15 33.03 10.58
CA ILE A 160 19.98 34.21 10.47
C ILE A 160 20.26 34.58 11.93
N GLN A 161 21.44 34.17 12.41
CA GLN A 161 22.07 34.80 13.54
C GLN A 161 22.56 36.13 12.99
N ASP A 162 21.70 37.14 13.05
CA ASP A 162 22.15 38.52 12.87
C ASP A 162 23.20 38.81 13.95
N PRO A 163 24.43 39.23 13.58
CA PRO A 163 25.42 39.67 14.54
C PRO A 163 25.10 41.08 15.02
N VAL A 164 25.14 41.26 16.34
CA VAL A 164 25.49 42.46 17.14
C VAL A 164 24.93 43.83 16.69
N TYR A 165 24.15 44.44 17.59
CA TYR A 165 24.34 45.85 17.97
C TYR A 165 24.34 45.99 19.49
#